data_AF-A0A268S348-F1
#
_entry.id   AF-A0A268S348-F1
#
_cell.length_a   1.000
_cell.length_b   1.000
_cell.length_c   1.000
_cell.angle_alpha   90.00
_cell.angle_beta   90.00
_cell.angle_gamma   90.00
#
_symmetry.space_group_name_H-M   'P 1'
#
loop_
_entity.id
_entity.type
_entity.pdbx_description
1 polymer ?
#
loop_
_entity_poly.entity_id
_entity_poly.type
_entity_poly.pdbx_seq_one_letter_code
_entity_poly.pdbx_strand_id
1 'polypeptide(L)'
;MILYATVIFLLSICLAFQYVTAFMFLLFGRNNPYARFVEKFYEHQPKDWYDKFMNFFYIMNYGVAHRGYVKVMEKHGGIKGKLRYAGLVFLATVLLVIIGNIINAIEVRLTS
;
A
#
# COMPACT_ATOMS: atom_id res chain seq x y z
N MET A 1 -17.05 -14.55 14.24
CA MET A 1 -15.62 -14.59 14.60
C MET A 1 -14.72 -15.05 13.45
N ILE A 2 -14.95 -16.20 12.81
CA ILE A 2 -14.09 -16.70 11.71
C ILE A 2 -14.02 -15.72 10.52
N LEU A 3 -15.17 -15.23 10.03
CA LEU A 3 -15.22 -14.25 8.93
C LEU A 3 -14.41 -12.97 9.25
N TYR A 4 -14.59 -12.43 10.46
CA TYR A 4 -13.88 -11.25 10.93
C TYR A 4 -12.36 -11.48 10.95
N ALA A 5 -11.91 -12.60 11.52
CA ALA A 5 -10.49 -12.96 11.56
C ALA A 5 -9.89 -13.09 10.15
N THR A 6 -10.60 -13.72 9.22
CA THR A 6 -10.16 -13.85 7.82
C THR A 6 -10.04 -12.49 7.14
N VAL A 7 -11.01 -11.59 7.32
CA VAL A 7 -10.98 -10.25 6.72
C VAL A 7 -9.81 -9.44 7.28
N ILE A 8 -9.61 -9.44 8.60
CA ILE A 8 -8.49 -8.73 9.23
C ILE A 8 -7.15 -9.29 8.74
N PHE A 9 -7.00 -10.61 8.66
CA PHE A 9 -5.78 -11.25 8.15
C PHE A 9 -5.47 -10.83 6.71
N LEU A 10 -6.46 -10.84 5.82
CA LEU A 10 -6.28 -10.40 4.42
C LEU A 10 -5.90 -8.93 4.33
N LEU A 11 -6.52 -8.06 5.14
CA LEU A 11 -6.18 -6.64 5.19
C LEU A 11 -4.75 -6.42 5.70
N SER A 12 -4.31 -7.15 6.72
CA SER A 12 -2.94 -7.09 7.23
C SER A 12 -1.92 -7.50 6.18
N ILE A 13 -2.20 -8.55 5.39
CA ILE A 13 -1.33 -8.96 4.28
C ILE A 13 -1.27 -7.87 3.21
N CYS A 14 -2.40 -7.28 2.82
CA CYS A 14 -2.42 -6.20 1.84
C CYS A 14 -1.59 -5.00 2.31
N LEU A 15 -1.73 -4.63 3.58
CA LEU A 15 -0.93 -3.57 4.20
C LEU A 15 0.57 -3.93 4.22
N ALA A 16 0.92 -5.18 4.53
CA ALA A 16 2.32 -5.63 4.51
C ALA A 16 2.94 -5.48 3.11
N PHE A 17 2.24 -5.91 2.06
CA PHE A 17 2.71 -5.71 0.68
C PHE A 17 2.84 -4.23 0.30
N GLN A 18 1.93 -3.37 0.76
CA GLN A 18 2.02 -1.92 0.55
C GLN A 18 3.30 -1.35 1.18
N TYR A 19 3.61 -1.75 2.41
CA TYR A 19 4.82 -1.29 3.12
C TYR A 19 6.11 -1.81 2.51
N VAL A 20 6.16 -3.10 2.16
CA VAL A 20 7.32 -3.67 1.44
C VAL A 20 7.57 -2.88 0.16
N THR A 21 6.51 -2.57 -0.56
CA THR A 21 6.58 -1.84 -1.83
C THR A 21 7.02 -0.41 -1.64
N ALA A 22 6.45 0.30 -0.67
CA ALA A 22 6.87 1.66 -0.31
C ALA A 22 8.35 1.70 0.08
N PHE A 23 8.82 0.72 0.84
CA PHE A 23 10.21 0.61 1.25
C PHE A 23 11.16 0.32 0.08
N MET A 24 10.77 -0.61 -0.80
CA MET A 24 11.53 -0.90 -2.04
C MET A 24 11.64 0.33 -2.94
N PHE A 25 10.58 1.13 -3.05
CA PHE A 25 10.60 2.39 -3.78
C PHE A 25 11.48 3.46 -3.10
N LEU A 26 11.48 3.55 -1.77
CA LEU A 26 12.35 4.48 -1.05
C LEU A 26 13.83 4.17 -1.26
N LEU A 27 14.21 2.91 -1.05
CA LEU A 27 15.59 2.47 -1.16
C LEU A 27 16.09 2.52 -2.61
N PHE A 28 15.43 1.79 -3.49
CA PHE A 28 15.95 1.51 -4.82
C PHE A 28 15.28 2.33 -5.94
N GLY A 29 14.22 3.07 -5.62
CA GLY A 29 13.48 3.85 -6.60
C GLY A 29 12.71 2.99 -7.61
N ARG A 30 12.23 3.64 -8.69
CA ARG A 30 11.42 2.97 -9.72
C ARG A 30 12.18 1.95 -10.56
N ASN A 31 13.50 2.07 -10.63
CA ASN A 31 14.29 1.32 -11.60
C ASN A 31 14.72 -0.09 -11.10
N ASN A 32 14.14 -0.56 -9.99
CA ASN A 32 14.51 -1.82 -9.36
C ASN A 32 13.70 -3.01 -9.92
N PRO A 33 14.21 -4.25 -9.82
CA PRO A 33 13.54 -5.44 -10.37
C PRO A 33 12.15 -5.69 -9.78
N TYR A 34 11.97 -5.42 -8.48
CA TYR A 34 10.70 -5.59 -7.78
C TYR A 34 9.64 -4.60 -8.29
N ALA A 35 10.00 -3.33 -8.49
CA ALA A 35 9.12 -2.31 -9.04
C ALA A 35 8.66 -2.66 -10.46
N ARG A 36 9.57 -3.16 -11.31
CA ARG A 36 9.23 -3.64 -12.65
C ARG A 36 8.35 -4.89 -12.61
N PHE A 37 8.62 -5.80 -11.68
CA PHE A 37 7.80 -7.00 -11.48
C PHE A 37 6.38 -6.61 -11.10
N VAL A 38 6.23 -5.72 -10.11
CA VAL A 38 4.94 -5.20 -9.65
C VAL A 38 4.19 -4.49 -10.79
N GLU A 39 4.86 -3.62 -11.56
CA GLU A 39 4.25 -2.92 -12.72
C GLU A 39 3.71 -3.87 -13.79
N LYS A 40 4.30 -5.06 -13.99
CA LYS A 40 3.80 -6.06 -14.95
C LYS A 40 2.45 -6.66 -14.58
N PHE A 41 2.05 -6.61 -13.31
CA PHE A 41 0.73 -7.07 -12.89
C PHE A 41 -0.38 -6.06 -13.15
N TYR A 42 -0.04 -4.83 -13.54
CA TYR A 42 -1.01 -3.79 -13.81
C TYR A 42 -1.23 -3.62 -15.32
N GLU A 43 -2.42 -4.02 -15.77
CA GLU A 43 -2.87 -3.84 -17.14
C GLU A 43 -3.57 -2.48 -17.29
N HIS A 44 -3.12 -1.63 -18.23
CA HIS A 44 -3.71 -0.29 -18.37
C HIS A 44 -5.07 -0.32 -19.06
N GLN A 45 -5.31 -1.33 -19.90
CA GLN A 45 -6.58 -1.54 -20.60
C GLN A 45 -7.07 -2.97 -20.35
N PRO A 46 -7.62 -3.26 -19.15
CA PRO A 46 -8.07 -4.60 -18.81
C PRO A 46 -9.28 -4.99 -19.68
N LYS A 47 -9.11 -5.99 -20.54
CA LYS A 47 -10.17 -6.45 -21.45
C LYS A 47 -11.00 -7.55 -20.80
N ASP A 48 -10.32 -8.49 -20.16
CA ASP A 48 -10.95 -9.67 -19.60
C ASP A 48 -11.19 -9.56 -18.08
N TRP A 49 -12.05 -10.43 -17.56
CA TRP A 49 -12.33 -10.49 -16.12
C TRP A 49 -11.08 -10.82 -15.30
N TYR A 50 -10.18 -11.62 -15.87
CA TYR A 50 -8.89 -11.93 -15.26
C TYR A 50 -8.03 -10.67 -15.10
N ASP A 51 -7.92 -9.83 -16.13
CA ASP A 51 -7.14 -8.58 -16.06
C ASP A 51 -7.71 -7.62 -15.00
N LYS A 52 -9.04 -7.53 -14.92
CA LYS A 52 -9.72 -6.71 -13.90
C LYS A 52 -9.43 -7.22 -12.49
N PHE A 53 -9.42 -8.53 -12.30
CA PHE A 53 -9.08 -9.16 -11.03
C PHE A 53 -7.61 -8.94 -10.65
N MET A 54 -6.68 -9.13 -11.59
CA MET A 54 -5.26 -8.89 -11.37
C MET A 54 -4.98 -7.41 -11.06
N ASN A 55 -5.66 -6.49 -11.74
CA ASN A 55 -5.60 -5.06 -11.43
C ASN A 55 -6.15 -4.75 -10.03
N PHE A 56 -7.25 -5.38 -9.62
CA PHE A 56 -7.77 -5.21 -8.27
C PHE A 56 -6.76 -5.67 -7.22
N PHE A 57 -6.16 -6.86 -7.42
CA PHE A 57 -5.09 -7.37 -6.57
C PHE A 57 -3.88 -6.44 -6.55
N TYR A 58 -3.49 -5.91 -7.70
CA TYR A 58 -2.42 -4.92 -7.82
C TYR A 58 -2.73 -3.69 -6.98
N ILE A 59 -3.93 -3.12 -7.11
CA ILE A 59 -4.32 -1.90 -6.41
C ILE A 59 -4.33 -2.11 -4.90
N MET A 60 -4.88 -3.23 -4.44
CA MET A 60 -4.95 -3.54 -3.01
C MET A 60 -3.57 -3.72 -2.38
N ASN A 61 -2.65 -4.42 -3.05
CA ASN A 61 -1.36 -4.80 -2.47
C ASN A 61 -0.23 -3.82 -2.76
N TYR A 62 -0.28 -3.12 -3.91
CA TYR A 62 0.87 -2.37 -4.43
C TYR A 62 0.51 -0.95 -4.89
N GLY A 63 -0.73 -0.76 -5.35
CA GLY A 63 -1.09 0.40 -6.17
C GLY A 63 -1.08 1.73 -5.44
N VAL A 64 -1.34 1.77 -4.12
CA VAL A 64 -1.30 3.03 -3.37
C VAL A 64 0.15 3.47 -3.16
N ALA A 65 1.01 2.56 -2.71
CA ALA A 65 2.45 2.82 -2.58
C ALA A 65 3.08 3.21 -3.93
N HIS A 66 2.82 2.45 -5.00
CA HIS A 66 3.35 2.71 -6.35
C HIS A 66 2.89 4.06 -6.90
N ARG A 67 1.57 4.31 -6.95
CA ARG A 67 1.04 5.59 -7.47
C ARG A 67 1.49 6.78 -6.63
N GLY A 68 1.53 6.62 -5.30
CA GLY A 68 2.05 7.64 -4.41
C GLY A 68 3.51 7.99 -4.72
N TYR A 69 4.35 6.98 -4.96
CA TYR A 69 5.74 7.19 -5.30
C TYR A 69 5.89 7.90 -6.65
N VAL A 70 5.24 7.39 -7.70
CA VAL A 70 5.29 7.97 -9.05
C VAL A 70 4.86 9.43 -9.03
N LYS A 71 3.72 9.75 -8.43
CA LYS A 71 3.18 11.12 -8.37
C LYS A 71 4.12 12.09 -7.63
N VAL A 72 4.75 11.65 -6.54
CA VAL A 72 5.67 12.50 -5.77
C VAL A 72 6.97 12.73 -6.53
N MET A 73 7.49 11.67 -7.17
CA MET A 73 8.72 11.71 -7.94
C MET A 73 8.58 12.51 -9.23
N GLU A 74 7.45 12.44 -9.92
CA GLU A 74 7.13 13.29 -11.08
C GLU A 74 7.11 14.77 -10.70
N LYS A 75 6.59 15.10 -9.51
CA LYS A 75 6.47 16.50 -9.07
C LYS A 75 7.76 17.11 -8.52
N HIS A 76 8.55 16.35 -7.76
CA HIS A 76 9.69 16.91 -7.03
C HIS A 76 11.06 16.39 -7.49
N GLY A 77 11.11 15.22 -8.12
CA GLY A 77 12.34 14.58 -8.59
C GLY A 77 13.39 14.29 -7.49
N GLY A 78 14.38 13.46 -7.83
CA GLY A 78 15.59 13.25 -7.05
C GLY A 78 15.37 12.94 -5.56
N ILE A 79 16.27 13.45 -4.71
CA ILE A 79 16.26 13.21 -3.25
C ILE A 79 15.07 13.91 -2.58
N LYS A 80 14.68 15.10 -3.05
CA LYS A 80 13.55 15.84 -2.49
C LYS A 80 12.23 15.06 -2.65
N GLY A 81 12.04 14.41 -3.79
CA GLY A 81 10.92 13.50 -4.01
C GLY A 81 10.92 12.30 -3.06
N LYS A 82 12.08 11.64 -2.87
CA LYS A 82 12.21 10.54 -1.91
C LYS A 82 11.87 10.95 -0.48
N LEU A 83 12.36 12.11 -0.01
CA LEU A 83 12.05 12.62 1.33
C LEU A 83 10.57 12.93 1.51
N ARG A 84 9.92 13.54 0.50
CA ARG A 84 8.47 13.79 0.54
C ARG A 84 7.66 12.50 0.53
N TYR A 85 8.09 11.51 -0.22
CA TYR A 85 7.44 10.20 -0.24
C TYR A 85 7.62 9.48 1.10
N ALA A 86 8.81 9.52 1.70
CA ALA A 86 9.04 9.01 3.05
C ALA A 86 8.12 9.67 4.08
N GLY A 87 7.96 10.99 4.00
CA GLY A 87 7.03 11.74 4.84
C GLY A 87 5.57 11.33 4.65
N LEU A 88 5.15 11.03 3.41
CA LEU A 88 3.80 10.50 3.13
C LEU A 88 3.59 9.11 3.72
N VAL A 89 4.57 8.22 3.58
CA VAL A 89 4.53 6.87 4.17
C VAL A 89 4.49 6.96 5.70
N PHE A 90 5.28 7.86 6.29
CA PHE A 90 5.26 8.11 7.74
C PHE A 90 3.90 8.61 8.21
N LEU A 91 3.31 9.61 7.53
CA LEU A 91 1.99 10.14 7.88
C LEU A 91 0.90 9.05 7.78
N ALA A 92 0.93 8.24 6.72
CA ALA A 92 0.01 7.11 6.56
C ALA A 92 0.17 6.08 7.70
N THR A 93 1.40 5.83 8.15
CA THR A 93 1.68 4.94 9.29
C THR A 93 1.07 5.47 10.58
N VAL A 94 1.29 6.76 10.87
CA VAL A 94 0.74 7.41 12.07
C VAL A 94 -0.80 7.34 12.06
N LEU A 95 -1.43 7.63 10.93
CA LEU A 95 -2.89 7.55 10.80
C LEU A 95 -3.42 6.12 11.05
N LEU A 96 -2.75 5.09 10.51
CA LEU A 96 -3.13 3.70 10.75
C LEU A 96 -3.01 3.29 12.22
N VAL A 97 -1.95 3.76 12.90
CA VAL A 97 -1.78 3.52 14.34
C VAL A 97 -2.89 4.19 15.15
N ILE A 98 -3.27 5.43 14.81
CA ILE A 98 -4.39 6.13 15.47
C ILE A 98 -5.69 5.35 15.26
N ILE A 99 -6.00 4.94 14.03
CA ILE A 99 -7.21 4.16 13.72
C ILE A 99 -7.22 2.85 14.49
N GLY A 100 -6.11 2.10 14.50
CA GLY A 100 -5.98 0.85 15.22
C GLY A 100 -6.22 1.02 16.73
N ASN A 101 -5.69 2.09 17.33
CA ASN A 101 -5.93 2.41 18.73
C ASN A 101 -7.39 2.78 19.02
N ILE A 102 -8.05 3.53 18.13
CA ILE A 102 -9.48 3.86 18.26
C ILE A 102 -10.33 2.58 18.21
N ILE A 103 -10.07 1.69 17.26
CA ILE A 103 -10.79 0.42 17.13
C ILE A 103 -10.61 -0.41 18.40
N ASN A 104 -9.37 -0.55 18.89
CA ASN A 104 -9.07 -1.29 20.12
C ASN A 104 -9.81 -0.69 21.34
N ALA A 105 -9.82 0.64 21.48
CA ALA A 105 -10.53 1.30 22.57
C ALA A 105 -12.05 1.05 22.53
N ILE A 106 -12.64 1.00 21.32
CA ILE A 106 -14.06 0.64 21.13
C ILE A 106 -14.30 -0.83 21.50
N GLU A 107 -13.44 -1.75 21.04
CA GLU A 107 -13.56 -3.18 21.34
C GLU A 107 -13.48 -3.46 22.84
N VAL A 108 -12.52 -2.85 23.55
CA VAL A 108 -12.38 -2.97 25.01
C VAL A 108 -13.64 -2.50 25.71
N ARG A 109 -14.21 -1.35 25.31
CA ARG A 109 -15.43 -0.81 25.94
C ARG A 109 -16.68 -1.66 25.68
N LEU A 110 -16.75 -2.38 24.57
CA LEU A 110 -17.88 -3.25 24.23
C LEU A 110 -17.78 -4.64 24.89
N THR A 111 -16.59 -5.01 25.38
CA THR A 111 -16.32 -6.34 25.98
C THR A 111 -16.11 -6.30 27.49
N SER A 112 -15.94 -5.11 28.08
CA SER A 112 -15.97 -4.83 29.53
C SER A 112 -17.38 -4.60 30.05
#